data_AF-A0A380FLL0-F1
#
_entry.id   AF-A0A380FLL0-F1
#
_cell.length_a   1.000
_cell.length_b   1.000
_cell.length_c   1.000
_cell.angle_alpha   90.00
_cell.angle_beta   90.00
_cell.angle_gamma   90.00
#
_symmetry.space_group_name_H-M   'P 1'
#
loop_
_entity.id
_entity.type
_entity.pdbx_description
1 polymer ?
#
loop_
_entity_poly.entity_id
_entity_poly.type
_entity_poly.pdbx_seq_one_letter_code
_entity_poly.pdbx_strand_id
1 'polypeptide(L)'
;MYLNHRNALRLLHLHMPGGVKYLGGKIVAVNKQVDSSKLLKDKFKGVTKVGDNDVEKVAKSKPDLIIVYSTDKNIKKYKKIAPTVVFDYGKHKYLDQQEELGKIVR
;
A
#
# COMPACT_ATOMS: atom_id res chain seq x y z
N MET A 1 -13.76 5.95 -14.98
CA MET A 1 -14.39 4.81 -14.28
C MET A 1 -13.71 4.69 -12.92
N TYR A 2 -14.42 5.01 -11.84
CA TYR A 2 -13.88 4.98 -10.46
C TYR A 2 -14.17 3.61 -9.85
N LEU A 3 -13.15 2.93 -9.32
CA LEU A 3 -13.26 1.58 -8.75
C LEU A 3 -13.41 1.67 -7.23
N ASN A 4 -14.59 1.29 -6.74
CA ASN A 4 -14.97 1.30 -5.33
C ASN A 4 -14.29 0.13 -4.57
N HIS A 5 -13.06 0.32 -4.11
CA HIS A 5 -12.26 -0.71 -3.42
C HIS A 5 -12.55 -0.72 -1.91
N ARG A 6 -13.36 -1.68 -1.44
CA ARG A 6 -13.78 -1.82 -0.03
C ARG A 6 -12.72 -2.44 0.90
N ASN A 7 -11.63 -3.04 0.39
CA ASN A 7 -10.64 -3.85 1.13
C ASN A 7 -9.18 -3.70 0.63
N ALA A 8 -8.65 -2.48 0.59
CA ALA A 8 -7.31 -2.20 0.04
C ALA A 8 -6.13 -2.76 0.87
N LEU A 9 -5.39 -3.73 0.33
CA LEU A 9 -4.11 -4.15 0.89
C LEU A 9 -3.00 -3.17 0.48
N ARG A 10 -2.29 -2.59 1.44
CA ARG A 10 -1.33 -1.54 1.13
C ARG A 10 0.05 -1.93 1.65
N LEU A 11 0.86 -2.48 0.75
CA LEU A 11 2.30 -2.75 0.94
C LEU A 11 3.11 -1.46 0.93
N LEU A 12 2.73 -0.50 1.77
CA LEU A 12 3.38 0.80 1.82
C LEU A 12 4.64 0.73 2.65
N HIS A 13 5.76 1.01 2.01
CA HIS A 13 6.96 1.48 2.68
C HIS A 13 6.83 2.97 3.03
N LEU A 14 7.14 3.24 4.30
CA LEU A 14 7.43 4.46 5.05
C LEU A 14 6.85 5.85 4.72
N HIS A 15 6.35 6.20 3.53
CA HIS A 15 6.05 7.61 3.20
C HIS A 15 4.58 7.94 2.88
N MET A 16 3.74 6.94 2.59
CA MET A 16 2.32 7.17 2.24
C MET A 16 1.24 6.86 3.30
N PRO A 17 1.52 6.45 4.56
CA PRO A 17 0.46 6.03 5.47
C PRO A 17 -0.41 7.16 6.04
N GLY A 18 -0.02 8.43 5.86
CA GLY A 18 -0.78 9.61 6.31
C GLY A 18 -2.09 9.83 5.54
N GLY A 19 -2.05 9.79 4.21
CA GLY A 19 -3.22 10.08 3.37
C GLY A 19 -4.27 8.96 3.34
N VAL A 20 -3.86 7.73 3.59
CA VAL A 20 -4.69 6.54 3.38
C VAL A 20 -5.70 6.29 4.48
N LYS A 21 -5.33 6.53 5.75
CA LYS A 21 -6.27 6.40 6.87
C LYS A 21 -7.43 7.40 6.73
N TYR A 22 -7.19 8.48 5.97
CA TYR A 22 -8.18 9.50 5.61
C TYR A 22 -9.10 9.11 4.44
N LEU A 23 -8.75 8.08 3.66
CA LEU A 23 -9.47 7.66 2.44
C LEU A 23 -10.36 6.42 2.65
N GLY A 24 -10.69 6.05 3.90
CA GLY A 24 -11.75 5.05 4.21
C GLY A 24 -11.44 3.57 3.91
N GLY A 25 -10.26 3.23 3.37
CA GLY A 25 -9.91 1.84 3.03
C GLY A 25 -9.33 1.03 4.21
N LYS A 26 -9.76 -0.24 4.35
CA LYS A 26 -9.22 -1.19 5.34
C LYS A 26 -7.88 -1.78 4.89
N ILE A 27 -6.82 -1.55 5.67
CA ILE A 27 -5.46 -2.07 5.38
C ILE A 27 -5.29 -3.47 5.96
N VAL A 28 -5.10 -4.48 5.12
CA VAL A 28 -5.01 -5.90 5.56
C VAL A 28 -3.58 -6.42 5.77
N ALA A 29 -2.57 -5.78 5.18
CA ALA A 29 -1.15 -5.99 5.45
C ALA A 29 -0.33 -4.75 5.07
N VAL A 30 0.85 -4.60 5.66
CA VAL A 30 1.77 -3.48 5.48
C VAL A 30 3.22 -3.94 5.59
N ASN A 31 4.16 -3.25 4.95
CA ASN A 31 5.56 -3.59 5.07
C ASN A 31 6.05 -3.45 6.53
N LYS A 32 6.83 -4.42 7.02
CA LYS A 32 7.38 -4.43 8.38
C LYS A 32 8.20 -3.19 8.74
N GLN A 33 8.76 -2.47 7.77
CA GLN A 33 9.55 -1.25 7.99
C GLN A 33 8.74 -0.15 8.71
N VAL A 34 7.40 -0.19 8.69
CA VAL A 34 6.57 0.76 9.45
C VAL A 34 6.79 0.67 10.96
N ASP A 35 7.26 -0.47 11.48
CA ASP A 35 7.53 -0.64 12.92
C ASP A 35 8.79 0.11 13.36
N SER A 36 9.66 0.48 12.43
CA SER A 36 10.81 1.35 12.68
C SER A 36 10.43 2.82 12.88
N SER A 37 9.20 3.21 12.53
CA SER A 37 8.72 4.58 12.69
C SER A 37 7.85 4.74 13.92
N LYS A 38 8.25 5.63 14.84
CA LYS A 38 7.47 5.97 16.05
C LYS A 38 6.07 6.50 15.74
N LEU A 39 5.86 7.12 14.58
CA LEU A 39 4.56 7.69 14.18
C LEU A 39 3.60 6.65 13.57
N LEU A 40 4.15 5.59 12.98
CA LEU A 40 3.39 4.63 12.18
C LEU A 40 3.16 3.33 12.95
N LYS A 41 4.11 2.91 13.79
CA LYS A 41 4.01 1.69 14.58
C LYS A 41 2.66 1.55 15.28
N ASP A 42 2.23 2.57 16.02
CA ASP A 42 0.95 2.54 16.74
C ASP A 42 -0.27 2.52 15.81
N LYS A 43 -0.17 3.11 14.62
CA LYS A 43 -1.27 3.10 13.63
C LYS A 43 -1.48 1.73 12.99
N PHE A 44 -0.47 0.84 13.04
CA PHE A 44 -0.45 -0.46 12.36
C PHE A 44 -0.26 -1.66 13.32
N LYS A 45 -0.50 -1.49 14.63
CA LYS A 45 -0.30 -2.53 15.65
C LYS A 45 -1.10 -3.82 15.42
N GLY A 46 -2.23 -3.77 14.72
CA GLY A 46 -3.08 -4.93 14.42
C GLY A 46 -3.09 -5.36 12.95
N VAL A 47 -2.18 -4.83 12.13
CA VAL A 47 -2.13 -5.09 10.69
C VAL A 47 -1.03 -6.10 10.37
N THR A 48 -1.31 -7.07 9.50
CA THR A 48 -0.35 -8.09 9.08
C THR A 48 0.93 -7.45 8.56
N LYS A 49 2.09 -7.86 9.07
CA LYS A 49 3.39 -7.38 8.61
C LYS A 49 3.94 -8.30 7.53
N VAL A 50 4.42 -7.72 6.44
CA VAL A 50 5.06 -8.43 5.32
C VAL A 50 6.45 -7.85 5.07
N GLY A 51 7.41 -8.69 4.72
CA GLY A 51 8.71 -8.27 4.19
C GLY A 51 8.68 -8.07 2.68
N ASP A 52 9.79 -7.60 2.14
CA ASP A 52 9.93 -7.21 0.72
C ASP A 52 9.74 -8.37 -0.27
N ASN A 53 9.94 -9.60 0.21
CA ASN A 53 9.81 -10.83 -0.58
C ASN A 53 8.63 -11.72 -0.16
N ASP A 54 7.78 -11.28 0.77
CA ASP A 54 6.68 -12.08 1.33
C ASP A 54 5.43 -12.10 0.42
N VAL A 55 5.63 -12.33 -0.88
CA VAL A 55 4.56 -12.28 -1.89
C VAL A 55 3.42 -13.26 -1.58
N GLU A 56 3.73 -14.43 -1.03
CA GLU A 56 2.71 -15.39 -0.61
C GLU A 56 1.87 -14.88 0.56
N LYS A 57 2.49 -14.16 1.51
CA LYS A 57 1.80 -13.58 2.66
C LYS A 57 0.87 -12.47 2.21
N VAL A 58 1.31 -11.69 1.22
CA VAL A 58 0.47 -10.71 0.50
C VAL A 58 -0.74 -11.42 -0.12
N ALA A 59 -0.53 -12.52 -0.85
CA ALA A 59 -1.63 -13.27 -1.47
C ALA A 59 -2.62 -13.84 -0.45
N LYS A 60 -2.12 -14.42 0.65
CA LYS A 60 -2.94 -14.95 1.76
C LYS A 60 -3.80 -13.87 2.43
N SER A 61 -3.34 -12.63 2.40
CA SER A 61 -4.07 -11.49 2.96
C SER A 61 -5.24 -11.02 2.08
N LYS A 62 -5.46 -11.65 0.91
CA LYS A 62 -6.57 -11.39 -0.04
C LYS A 62 -6.79 -9.89 -0.32
N PRO A 63 -5.78 -9.20 -0.89
CA PRO A 63 -5.91 -7.82 -1.35
C PRO A 63 -6.99 -7.63 -2.41
N ASP A 64 -7.66 -6.48 -2.42
CA ASP A 64 -8.40 -6.01 -3.60
C ASP A 64 -7.66 -4.93 -4.42
N LEU A 65 -6.56 -4.41 -3.87
CA LEU A 65 -5.65 -3.41 -4.45
C LEU A 65 -4.28 -3.64 -3.80
N ILE A 66 -3.19 -3.45 -4.54
CA ILE A 66 -1.81 -3.44 -4.03
C ILE A 66 -1.16 -2.12 -4.44
N ILE A 67 -0.47 -1.48 -3.51
CA ILE A 67 0.28 -0.24 -3.76
C ILE A 67 1.75 -0.49 -3.42
N VAL A 68 2.63 -0.29 -4.40
CA VAL A 68 4.07 -0.52 -4.30
C VAL A 68 4.87 0.57 -5.00
N TYR A 69 6.17 0.70 -4.68
CA TYR A 69 7.08 1.58 -5.41
C TYR A 69 7.59 0.91 -6.69
N SER A 70 7.98 1.71 -7.68
CA SER A 70 8.56 1.22 -8.94
C SER A 70 9.88 0.48 -8.78
N THR A 71 10.55 0.65 -7.64
CA THR A 71 11.78 -0.06 -7.27
C THR A 71 11.52 -1.48 -6.73
N ASP A 72 10.27 -1.88 -6.51
CA ASP A 72 9.93 -3.21 -5.99
C ASP A 72 10.12 -4.29 -7.08
N LYS A 73 10.92 -5.30 -6.77
CA LYS A 73 11.25 -6.40 -7.71
C LYS A 73 10.07 -7.35 -7.96
N ASN A 74 9.05 -7.33 -7.10
CA ASN A 74 7.92 -8.26 -7.11
C ASN A 74 6.66 -7.69 -7.79
N ILE A 75 6.70 -6.50 -8.40
CA ILE A 75 5.56 -5.87 -9.11
C ILE A 75 4.83 -6.85 -10.05
N LYS A 76 5.57 -7.62 -10.86
CA LYS A 76 4.97 -8.59 -11.79
C LYS A 76 4.17 -9.69 -11.08
N LYS A 77 4.58 -10.07 -9.87
CA LYS A 77 3.87 -11.06 -9.05
C LYS A 77 2.65 -10.43 -8.39
N TYR A 78 2.76 -9.21 -7.86
CA TYR A 78 1.64 -8.49 -7.27
C TYR A 78 0.49 -8.26 -8.26
N LYS A 79 0.81 -7.93 -9.52
CA LYS A 79 -0.19 -7.78 -10.60
C LYS A 79 -1.03 -9.04 -10.85
N LYS A 80 -0.53 -10.24 -10.48
CA LYS A 80 -1.28 -11.50 -10.58
C LYS A 80 -2.22 -11.73 -9.39
N ILE A 81 -1.99 -11.04 -8.28
CA ILE A 81 -2.75 -11.20 -7.04
C ILE A 81 -3.93 -10.22 -7.02
N ALA A 82 -3.67 -8.94 -7.32
CA ALA A 82 -4.69 -7.89 -7.34
C ALA A 82 -4.25 -6.72 -8.25
N PRO A 83 -5.18 -5.83 -8.62
CA PRO A 83 -4.84 -4.54 -9.24
C PRO A 83 -3.69 -3.88 -8.48
N THR A 84 -2.61 -3.55 -9.20
CA THR A 84 -1.37 -3.05 -8.58
C THR A 84 -1.05 -1.66 -9.11
N VAL A 85 -1.08 -0.68 -8.21
CA VAL A 85 -0.66 0.70 -8.47
C VAL A 85 0.82 0.82 -8.13
N VAL A 86 1.60 1.28 -9.10
CA VAL A 86 3.04 1.46 -8.97
C VAL A 86 3.32 2.95 -8.86
N PHE A 87 3.90 3.37 -7.74
CA PHE A 87 4.35 4.74 -7.54
C PHE A 87 5.82 4.88 -7.91
N ASP A 88 6.14 5.82 -8.80
CA ASP A 88 7.54 6.13 -9.08
C ASP A 88 8.18 6.85 -7.88
N TYR A 89 9.19 6.20 -7.29
CA TYR A 89 9.98 6.79 -6.22
C TYR A 89 10.86 7.90 -6.82
N GLY A 90 10.55 9.16 -6.49
CA GLY A 90 11.35 10.33 -6.89
C GLY A 90 10.86 11.14 -8.09
N LYS A 91 9.78 10.72 -8.79
CA LYS A 91 9.22 11.50 -9.92
C LYS A 91 8.13 12.49 -9.55
N HIS A 92 7.38 12.23 -8.48
CA HIS A 92 6.21 13.03 -8.09
C HIS A 92 6.44 13.70 -6.74
N LYS A 93 6.09 14.99 -6.63
CA LYS A 93 6.07 15.67 -5.33
C LYS A 93 5.00 15.00 -4.45
N TYR A 94 5.23 14.96 -3.15
CA TYR A 94 4.36 14.27 -2.16
C TYR A 94 2.87 14.59 -2.32
N LEU A 95 2.53 15.84 -2.68
CA LEU A 95 1.15 16.30 -2.87
C LEU A 95 0.49 15.69 -4.12
N ASP A 96 1.22 15.52 -5.22
CA ASP A 96 0.70 14.87 -6.42
C ASP A 96 0.39 13.39 -6.16
N GLN A 97 1.23 12.72 -5.36
CA GLN A 97 0.96 11.34 -4.95
C GLN A 97 -0.28 11.23 -4.07
N GLN A 98 -0.57 12.23 -3.23
CA GLN A 98 -1.80 12.26 -2.43
C GLN A 98 -3.04 12.47 -3.30
N GLU A 99 -2.97 13.35 -4.31
CA GLU A 99 -4.09 13.62 -5.21
C GLU A 99 -4.44 12.40 -6.08
N GLU A 100 -3.43 11.72 -6.65
CA GLU A 100 -3.61 10.50 -7.42
C GLU A 100 -4.20 9.37 -6.57
N LEU A 101 -3.76 9.22 -5.32
CA LEU A 101 -4.39 8.29 -4.38
C LEU A 101 -5.84 8.67 -4.07
N GLY A 102 -6.14 9.97 -3.99
CA GLY A 102 -7.51 10.46 -3.84
C GLY A 102 -8.40 10.03 -5.00
N LYS A 103 -7.91 10.10 -6.25
CA LYS A 103 -8.66 9.67 -7.44
C LYS A 103 -8.89 8.16 -7.52
N ILE A 104 -7.95 7.35 -7.02
CA ILE A 104 -8.04 5.88 -7.06
C ILE A 104 -9.01 5.33 -6.01
N VAL A 105 -9.15 6.02 -4.88
CA VAL A 105 -9.86 5.49 -3.70
C VAL A 105 -11.24 6.12 -3.51
N ARG A 106 -11.56 7.23 -4.18
CA ARG A 106 -12.83 7.95 -4.06
C ARG A 106 -13.94 7.40 -4.96
#